data_AF-A0A4Q5ZNF7-F1
#
_entry.id   AF-A0A4Q5ZNF7-F1
#
_cell.length_a   1.000
_cell.length_b   1.000
_cell.length_c   1.000
_cell.angle_alpha   90.00
_cell.angle_beta   90.00
_cell.angle_gamma   90.00
#
_symmetry.space_group_name_H-M   'P 1'
#
loop_
_entity.id
_entity.type
_entity.pdbx_description
1 polymer ?
#
loop_
_entity_poly.entity_id
_entity_poly.type
_entity_poly.pdbx_seq_one_letter_code
_entity_poly.pdbx_strand_id
1 'polypeptide(L)'
;MALKKCSASSSINNRNYVRHCCRSSRHMHPSSLQIKDYTYELPDERIAKYPLPQRDQSKLLIYKDGEISEDTYAHLDQHIPEQSMLVFNQTKVIHARLLFQKPTGGKIEVFCLEPDERYPDVQTAMLQKGQVYWKCMVGGAAKWKPGLELSLATGDNDTLARLDMKAAIHERGEGYFILKLDWHVDYSFAEALQLAGHVPLPPYLNRAAEASDETRYQTIFARKEGSVAAPTAALHFTEPVLEKLAAKGIQPGFVTLHVGAGTFKPVKSETMEHHDMHAEWIEVSAGLVQQLIDQLESGKPLLAVGTTSARTLESLYWLGLRLKRNHLANLDGIAVPQWYPYEHETDEPALAILAFLQLYMRQ
;
A
#
# COMPACT_ATOMS: atom_id res chain seq x y z
N MET A 1 43.60 -13.71 22.30
CA MET A 1 44.57 -12.62 22.05
C MET A 1 44.03 -11.84 20.85
N ALA A 2 43.40 -10.67 20.94
CA ALA A 2 43.11 -9.78 22.05
C ALA A 2 41.65 -9.30 21.95
N LEU A 3 40.96 -9.31 23.10
CA LEU A 3 39.69 -8.62 23.32
C LEU A 3 39.95 -7.10 23.32
N LYS A 4 39.03 -6.31 22.75
CA LYS A 4 38.83 -4.92 23.19
C LYS A 4 37.37 -4.74 23.61
N LYS A 5 37.19 -4.78 24.93
CA LYS A 5 36.05 -4.20 25.65
C LYS A 5 36.05 -2.68 25.39
N CYS A 6 34.90 -2.12 25.04
CA CYS A 6 34.59 -0.72 25.34
C CYS A 6 33.36 -0.71 26.25
N SER A 7 33.60 -0.45 27.52
CA SER A 7 32.59 -0.06 28.50
C SER A 7 32.28 1.42 28.33
N ALA A 8 31.00 1.78 28.24
CA ALA A 8 30.56 3.14 28.54
C ALA A 8 29.25 3.08 29.32
N SER A 9 29.34 3.42 30.60
CA SER A 9 28.21 3.67 31.48
C SER A 9 27.80 5.14 31.44
N SER A 10 26.50 5.37 31.56
CA SER A 10 25.80 6.53 32.16
C SER A 10 25.27 7.67 31.27
N SER A 11 24.03 8.04 31.62
CA SER A 11 23.17 9.15 31.19
C SER A 11 22.46 9.04 29.83
N ILE A 12 21.23 8.51 29.89
CA ILE A 12 20.26 8.51 28.79
C ILE A 12 19.68 9.91 28.68
N ASN A 13 19.93 10.57 27.54
CA ASN A 13 19.24 11.80 27.16
C ASN A 13 18.65 11.60 25.75
N ASN A 14 17.32 11.66 25.67
CA ASN A 14 16.49 11.01 24.64
C ASN A 14 16.36 11.83 23.33
N ARG A 15 17.44 12.45 22.83
CA ARG A 15 17.37 13.42 21.70
C ARG A 15 18.15 13.08 20.43
N ASN A 16 18.80 11.92 20.31
CA ASN A 16 19.74 11.67 19.20
C ASN A 16 19.54 10.37 18.39
N TYR A 17 18.40 9.69 18.50
CA TYR A 17 18.21 8.39 17.82
C TYR A 17 18.10 8.45 16.28
N VAL A 18 17.87 9.62 15.67
CA VAL A 18 17.82 9.75 14.20
C VAL A 18 19.22 9.94 13.57
N ARG A 19 20.28 10.18 14.36
CA ARG A 19 21.60 10.57 13.82
C ARG A 19 22.71 9.51 13.88
N HIS A 20 22.47 8.32 14.42
CA HIS A 20 23.56 7.35 14.67
C HIS A 20 23.83 6.32 13.55
N CYS A 21 23.06 6.30 12.46
CA CYS A 21 23.35 5.44 11.31
C CYS A 21 24.15 6.13 10.18
N CYS A 22 24.32 7.45 10.21
CA CYS A 22 24.75 8.24 9.03
C CYS A 22 26.15 8.88 9.12
N ARG A 23 27.13 8.30 9.83
CA ARG A 23 28.44 8.96 10.00
C ARG A 23 29.71 8.21 9.62
N SER A 24 29.68 7.15 8.81
CA SER A 24 30.96 6.57 8.31
C SER A 24 30.98 5.88 6.93
N SER A 25 30.02 6.15 6.04
CA SER A 25 30.14 5.78 4.63
C SER A 25 29.61 6.92 3.78
N ARG A 26 30.30 7.29 2.70
CA ARG A 26 29.73 8.15 1.65
C ARG A 26 28.34 7.59 1.32
N HIS A 27 27.28 8.34 1.61
CA HIS A 27 25.92 7.84 1.36
C HIS A 27 25.78 7.68 -0.15
N MET A 28 25.77 6.42 -0.59
CA MET A 28 25.44 6.05 -1.94
C MET A 28 23.99 6.47 -2.18
N HIS A 29 23.76 7.31 -3.19
CA HIS A 29 22.40 7.74 -3.53
C HIS A 29 21.57 6.50 -3.92
N PRO A 30 20.32 6.34 -3.45
CA PRO A 30 19.55 5.12 -3.66
C PRO A 30 19.38 4.71 -5.13
N SER A 31 19.42 5.67 -6.07
CA SER A 31 19.38 5.39 -7.51
C SER A 31 20.49 4.42 -7.96
N SER A 32 21.65 4.45 -7.31
CA SER A 32 22.81 3.61 -7.63
C SER A 32 22.81 2.23 -6.96
N LEU A 33 21.83 1.94 -6.11
CA LEU A 33 21.67 0.62 -5.48
C LEU A 33 21.44 -0.45 -6.54
N GLN A 34 22.15 -1.57 -6.38
CA GLN A 34 22.06 -2.72 -7.27
C GLN A 34 20.99 -3.67 -6.76
N ILE A 35 20.06 -4.10 -7.63
CA ILE A 35 18.98 -5.03 -7.26
C ILE A 35 19.54 -6.37 -6.72
N LYS A 36 20.70 -6.80 -7.24
CA LYS A 36 21.38 -8.02 -6.78
C LYS A 36 21.76 -8.00 -5.29
N ASP A 37 22.00 -6.81 -4.72
CA ASP A 37 22.40 -6.67 -3.31
C ASP A 37 21.22 -6.96 -2.36
N TYR A 38 19.99 -6.99 -2.90
CA TYR A 38 18.75 -7.32 -2.20
C TYR A 38 18.18 -8.68 -2.64
N THR A 39 18.94 -9.45 -3.43
CA THR A 39 18.53 -10.77 -3.91
C THR A 39 19.00 -11.85 -2.93
N TYR A 40 18.09 -12.73 -2.53
CA TYR A 40 18.37 -13.87 -1.67
C TYR A 40 17.60 -15.10 -2.17
N GLU A 41 18.09 -16.29 -1.81
CA GLU A 41 17.40 -17.54 -2.12
C GLU A 41 16.18 -17.71 -1.19
N LEU A 42 14.98 -17.76 -1.77
CA LEU A 42 13.74 -18.06 -1.09
C LEU A 42 13.13 -19.35 -1.66
N PRO A 43 13.23 -20.49 -0.95
CA PRO A 43 12.61 -21.73 -1.40
C PRO A 43 11.09 -21.57 -1.51
N ASP A 44 10.49 -22.12 -2.58
CA ASP A 44 9.05 -22.02 -2.84
C ASP A 44 8.20 -22.58 -1.67
N GLU A 45 8.67 -23.64 -0.98
CA GLU A 45 7.97 -24.17 0.19
C GLU A 45 7.93 -23.23 1.40
N ARG A 46 8.75 -22.17 1.41
CA ARG A 46 8.75 -21.12 2.44
C ARG A 46 7.76 -19.99 2.14
N ILE A 47 7.15 -19.96 0.95
CA ILE A 47 6.11 -18.99 0.59
C ILE A 47 4.76 -19.53 1.05
N ALA A 48 4.19 -18.89 2.08
CA ALA A 48 2.88 -19.27 2.60
C ALA A 48 1.77 -18.99 1.57
N LYS A 49 1.14 -20.05 1.03
CA LYS A 49 0.03 -19.94 0.07
C LYS A 49 -1.30 -19.53 0.69
N TYR A 50 -1.47 -19.87 1.97
CA TYR A 50 -2.64 -19.54 2.77
C TYR A 50 -2.19 -19.04 4.15
N PRO A 51 -2.90 -18.05 4.73
CA PRO A 51 -2.65 -17.66 6.11
C PRO A 51 -3.08 -18.76 7.08
N LEU A 52 -2.52 -18.77 8.29
CA LEU A 52 -2.95 -19.66 9.37
C LEU A 52 -4.43 -19.45 9.73
N PRO A 53 -5.17 -20.49 10.20
CA PRO A 53 -6.56 -20.33 10.63
C PRO A 53 -6.70 -19.21 11.68
N GLN A 54 -5.85 -19.25 12.72
CA GLN A 54 -5.64 -18.15 13.67
C GLN A 54 -4.41 -17.35 13.22
N ARG A 55 -4.62 -16.09 12.85
CA ARG A 55 -3.59 -15.29 12.17
C ARG A 55 -2.48 -14.81 13.09
N ASP A 56 -2.83 -14.57 14.35
CA ASP A 56 -1.92 -14.16 15.41
C ASP A 56 -1.01 -15.31 15.90
N GLN A 57 -1.25 -16.55 15.46
CA GLN A 57 -0.32 -17.67 15.66
C GLN A 57 0.84 -17.68 14.67
N SER A 58 0.94 -16.68 13.77
CA SER A 58 2.10 -16.54 12.91
C SER A 58 3.35 -16.22 13.72
N LYS A 59 4.51 -16.70 13.25
CA LYS A 59 5.81 -16.30 13.79
C LYS A 59 6.01 -14.79 13.69
N LEU A 60 6.62 -14.21 14.72
CA LEU A 60 7.06 -12.82 14.79
C LEU A 60 8.58 -12.80 14.87
N LEU A 61 9.24 -12.30 13.83
CA LEU A 61 10.68 -12.05 13.84
C LEU A 61 10.93 -10.69 14.52
N ILE A 62 11.78 -10.67 15.54
CA ILE A 62 12.13 -9.47 16.29
C ILE A 62 13.58 -9.14 15.98
N TYR A 63 13.82 -7.92 15.51
CA TYR A 63 15.16 -7.39 15.31
C TYR A 63 15.34 -6.18 16.22
N LYS A 64 16.35 -6.24 17.10
CA LYS A 64 16.67 -5.16 18.03
C LYS A 64 18.18 -5.02 18.18
N ASP A 65 18.72 -3.88 17.78
CA ASP A 65 20.13 -3.52 17.97
C ASP A 65 21.14 -4.58 17.48
N GLY A 66 20.81 -5.28 16.38
CA GLY A 66 21.64 -6.34 15.80
C GLY A 66 21.31 -7.76 16.29
N GLU A 67 20.47 -7.90 17.32
CA GLU A 67 19.98 -9.19 17.81
C GLU A 67 18.71 -9.60 17.07
N ILE A 68 18.65 -10.87 16.67
CA ILE A 68 17.48 -11.49 16.04
C ILE A 68 16.91 -12.52 17.01
N SER A 69 15.62 -12.41 17.31
CA SER A 69 14.86 -13.38 18.08
C SER A 69 13.51 -13.67 17.42
N GLU A 70 12.81 -14.68 17.93
CA GLU A 70 11.49 -15.11 17.44
C GLU A 70 10.51 -15.17 18.60
N ASP A 71 9.26 -14.80 18.33
CA ASP A 71 8.09 -15.03 19.19
C ASP A 71 6.87 -15.35 18.30
N THR A 72 5.68 -15.30 18.86
CA THR A 72 4.40 -15.38 18.15
C THR A 72 3.75 -14.01 18.08
N TYR A 73 2.99 -13.74 17.01
CA TYR A 73 2.32 -12.46 16.83
C TYR A 73 1.29 -12.17 17.93
N ALA A 74 0.73 -13.22 18.55
CA ALA A 74 -0.16 -13.14 19.71
C ALA A 74 0.48 -12.46 20.94
N HIS A 75 1.80 -12.34 20.96
CA HIS A 75 2.60 -11.67 22.00
C HIS A 75 3.16 -10.32 21.56
N LEU A 76 2.70 -9.76 20.43
CA LEU A 76 3.19 -8.48 19.90
C LEU A 76 3.17 -7.36 20.95
N ASP A 77 2.18 -7.36 21.85
CA ASP A 77 2.04 -6.39 22.92
C ASP A 77 3.24 -6.37 23.89
N GLN A 78 4.01 -7.47 24.01
CA GLN A 78 5.20 -7.56 24.86
C GLN A 78 6.41 -6.84 24.26
N HIS A 79 6.39 -6.57 22.96
CA HIS A 79 7.51 -6.01 22.20
C HIS A 79 7.31 -4.54 21.81
N ILE A 80 6.11 -3.99 22.04
CA ILE A 80 5.78 -2.59 21.77
C ILE A 80 5.75 -1.81 23.09
N PRO A 81 6.45 -0.67 23.19
CA PRO A 81 6.40 0.16 24.40
C PRO A 81 4.96 0.60 24.72
N GLU A 82 4.65 0.69 26.01
CA GLU A 82 3.34 1.20 26.46
C GLU A 82 3.08 2.62 25.95
N GLN A 83 1.80 2.95 25.78
CA GLN A 83 1.34 4.26 25.30
C GLN A 83 1.88 4.67 23.91
N SER A 84 2.38 3.72 23.13
CA SER A 84 2.77 3.95 21.73
C SER A 84 1.55 4.23 20.85
N MET A 85 1.79 4.78 19.66
CA MET A 85 0.80 4.86 18.59
C MET A 85 1.15 3.88 17.47
N LEU A 86 0.20 3.07 17.04
CA LEU A 86 0.32 2.21 15.87
C LEU A 86 -0.48 2.78 14.70
N VAL A 87 0.18 3.05 13.58
CA VAL A 87 -0.45 3.61 12.38
C VAL A 87 -0.71 2.50 11.37
N PHE A 88 -1.98 2.26 11.07
CA PHE A 88 -2.48 1.24 10.15
C PHE A 88 -2.94 1.85 8.83
N ASN A 89 -2.87 1.07 7.75
CA ASN A 89 -3.57 1.38 6.51
C ASN A 89 -4.97 0.75 6.54
N GLN A 90 -6.01 1.57 6.42
CA GLN A 90 -7.42 1.15 6.44
C GLN A 90 -8.02 0.91 5.05
N THR A 91 -7.18 0.81 4.02
CA THR A 91 -7.67 0.48 2.68
C THR A 91 -8.34 -0.90 2.62
N LYS A 92 -9.35 -1.01 1.77
CA LYS A 92 -10.11 -2.22 1.50
C LYS A 92 -9.87 -2.64 0.05
N VAL A 93 -9.50 -3.92 -0.11
CA VAL A 93 -9.29 -4.52 -1.42
C VAL A 93 -10.62 -4.57 -2.17
N ILE A 94 -10.59 -4.17 -3.44
CA ILE A 94 -11.74 -4.27 -4.36
C ILE A 94 -11.59 -5.50 -5.26
N HIS A 95 -12.70 -5.93 -5.85
CA HIS A 95 -12.79 -6.99 -6.86
C HIS A 95 -12.19 -6.57 -8.21
N ALA A 96 -10.91 -6.24 -8.23
CA ALA A 96 -10.24 -5.65 -9.38
C ALA A 96 -9.90 -6.65 -10.49
N ARG A 97 -10.05 -7.97 -10.30
CA ARG A 97 -9.69 -8.96 -11.33
C ARG A 97 -10.90 -9.40 -12.14
N LEU A 98 -10.98 -8.94 -13.38
CA LEU A 98 -12.02 -9.30 -14.35
C LEU A 98 -11.52 -10.37 -15.33
N LEU A 99 -12.33 -11.40 -15.57
CA LEU A 99 -12.02 -12.51 -16.47
C LEU A 99 -12.84 -12.40 -17.75
N PHE A 100 -12.29 -11.70 -18.74
CA PHE A 100 -12.94 -11.51 -20.03
C PHE A 100 -12.74 -12.71 -20.96
N GLN A 101 -13.67 -12.87 -21.90
CA GLN A 101 -13.60 -13.85 -22.97
C GLN A 101 -13.50 -13.17 -24.33
N LYS A 102 -12.71 -13.76 -25.21
CA LYS A 102 -12.69 -13.42 -26.64
C LYS A 102 -13.89 -14.09 -27.33
N PRO A 103 -14.31 -13.61 -28.51
CA PRO A 103 -15.25 -14.32 -29.38
C PRO A 103 -14.82 -15.76 -29.73
N THR A 104 -13.51 -16.03 -29.69
CA THR A 104 -12.92 -17.36 -29.91
C THR A 104 -12.94 -18.28 -28.67
N GLY A 105 -13.49 -17.82 -27.54
CA GLY A 105 -13.54 -18.57 -26.27
C GLY A 105 -12.28 -18.47 -25.40
N GLY A 106 -11.16 -17.95 -25.93
CA GLY A 106 -9.95 -17.77 -25.12
C GLY A 106 -10.10 -16.65 -24.09
N LYS A 107 -9.62 -16.89 -22.86
CA LYS A 107 -9.69 -15.92 -21.74
C LYS A 107 -8.61 -14.84 -21.82
N ILE A 108 -8.94 -13.64 -21.36
CA ILE A 108 -8.04 -12.51 -21.12
C ILE A 108 -8.31 -12.02 -19.70
N GLU A 109 -7.26 -11.86 -18.91
CA GLU A 109 -7.38 -11.38 -17.54
C GLU A 109 -7.10 -9.88 -17.49
N VAL A 110 -7.96 -9.13 -16.82
CA VAL A 110 -7.85 -7.69 -16.65
C VAL A 110 -7.80 -7.39 -15.17
N PHE A 111 -6.73 -6.75 -14.70
CA PHE A 111 -6.60 -6.23 -13.34
C PHE A 111 -6.84 -4.73 -13.39
N CYS A 112 -7.94 -4.26 -12.81
CA CYS A 112 -8.30 -2.84 -12.69
C CYS A 112 -7.48 -2.19 -11.58
N LEU A 113 -6.58 -1.27 -11.92
CA LEU A 113 -5.58 -0.74 -10.98
C LEU A 113 -6.01 0.58 -10.37
N GLU A 114 -6.25 1.59 -11.21
CA GLU A 114 -6.60 2.94 -10.79
C GLU A 114 -7.42 3.65 -11.89
N PRO A 115 -8.23 4.66 -11.55
CA PRO A 115 -8.97 5.42 -12.55
C PRO A 115 -8.05 6.15 -13.52
N ASP A 116 -8.56 6.43 -14.72
CA ASP A 116 -7.92 7.33 -15.67
C ASP A 116 -7.86 8.77 -15.12
N GLU A 117 -6.84 9.54 -15.50
CA GLU A 117 -6.60 10.91 -15.02
C GLU A 117 -7.74 11.89 -15.34
N ARG A 118 -8.68 11.52 -16.24
CA ARG A 118 -9.91 12.28 -16.48
C ARG A 118 -10.83 12.39 -15.27
N TYR A 119 -10.66 11.52 -14.27
CA TYR A 119 -11.45 11.55 -13.05
C TYR A 119 -10.70 12.29 -11.93
N PRO A 120 -11.38 13.14 -11.15
CA PRO A 120 -10.73 13.88 -10.08
C PRO A 120 -10.25 12.97 -8.93
N ASP A 121 -10.96 11.87 -8.70
CA ASP A 121 -10.67 10.94 -7.61
C ASP A 121 -11.30 9.55 -7.86
N VAL A 122 -10.89 8.57 -7.06
CA VAL A 122 -11.35 7.17 -7.14
C VAL A 122 -12.84 7.05 -6.86
N GLN A 123 -13.42 7.82 -5.93
CA GLN A 123 -14.84 7.73 -5.59
C GLN A 123 -15.70 8.19 -6.76
N THR A 124 -15.36 9.34 -7.35
CA THR A 124 -16.04 9.88 -8.54
C THR A 124 -15.96 8.91 -9.72
N ALA A 125 -14.82 8.26 -9.91
CA ALA A 125 -14.65 7.25 -10.96
C ALA A 125 -15.44 5.96 -10.69
N MET A 126 -15.51 5.51 -9.43
CA MET A 126 -16.27 4.32 -9.02
C MET A 126 -17.79 4.50 -9.12
N LEU A 127 -18.28 5.74 -9.01
CA LEU A 127 -19.69 6.09 -9.16
C LEU A 127 -20.15 6.22 -10.61
N GLN A 128 -19.24 6.15 -11.59
CA GLN A 128 -19.61 6.20 -13.01
C GLN A 128 -20.54 5.05 -13.37
N LYS A 129 -21.50 5.33 -14.25
CA LYS A 129 -22.49 4.35 -14.73
C LYS A 129 -22.37 4.18 -16.24
N GLY A 130 -22.59 2.95 -16.70
CA GLY A 130 -22.61 2.58 -18.11
C GLY A 130 -21.24 2.55 -18.81
N GLN A 131 -20.30 3.40 -18.40
CA GLN A 131 -18.95 3.41 -18.95
C GLN A 131 -17.92 3.96 -17.96
N VAL A 132 -16.71 3.42 -17.99
CA VAL A 132 -15.54 4.00 -17.31
C VAL A 132 -14.26 3.81 -18.12
N TYR A 133 -13.28 4.68 -17.90
CA TYR A 133 -11.91 4.51 -18.37
C TYR A 133 -11.01 4.16 -17.19
N TRP A 134 -10.32 3.03 -17.28
CA TRP A 134 -9.55 2.53 -16.15
C TRP A 134 -8.17 2.08 -16.58
N LYS A 135 -7.15 2.41 -15.76
CA LYS A 135 -5.80 1.89 -15.95
C LYS A 135 -5.76 0.45 -15.48
N CYS A 136 -5.44 -0.46 -16.38
CA CYS A 136 -5.47 -1.90 -16.15
C CYS A 136 -4.16 -2.58 -16.54
N MET A 137 -3.84 -3.68 -15.85
CA MET A 137 -2.82 -4.65 -16.28
C MET A 137 -3.54 -5.82 -16.94
N VAL A 138 -3.07 -6.23 -18.12
CA VAL A 138 -3.75 -7.27 -18.91
C VAL A 138 -2.90 -8.54 -18.99
N GLY A 139 -3.35 -9.59 -18.33
CA GLY A 139 -2.83 -10.93 -18.48
C GLY A 139 -3.17 -11.49 -19.87
N GLY A 140 -2.16 -11.93 -20.61
CA GLY A 140 -2.33 -12.41 -21.98
C GLY A 140 -2.52 -11.31 -23.03
N ALA A 141 -2.08 -10.07 -22.75
CA ALA A 141 -2.20 -8.92 -23.64
C ALA A 141 -1.73 -9.16 -25.09
N ALA A 142 -0.70 -10.00 -25.30
CA ALA A 142 -0.22 -10.38 -26.64
C ALA A 142 -1.30 -11.07 -27.51
N LYS A 143 -2.33 -11.64 -26.87
CA LYS A 143 -3.47 -12.31 -27.53
C LYS A 143 -4.64 -11.35 -27.80
N TRP A 144 -4.58 -10.09 -27.33
CA TRP A 144 -5.60 -9.06 -27.56
C TRP A 144 -5.20 -8.13 -28.71
N LYS A 145 -5.70 -8.44 -29.90
CA LYS A 145 -5.44 -7.67 -31.13
C LYS A 145 -6.28 -6.37 -31.17
N PRO A 146 -5.78 -5.29 -31.80
CA PRO A 146 -6.56 -4.07 -32.00
C PRO A 146 -7.91 -4.34 -32.67
N GLY A 147 -8.96 -3.63 -32.25
CA GLY A 147 -10.33 -3.79 -32.77
C GLY A 147 -11.08 -5.02 -32.25
N LEU A 148 -10.43 -5.91 -31.48
CA LEU A 148 -11.11 -7.02 -30.82
C LEU A 148 -11.80 -6.51 -29.55
N GLU A 149 -13.12 -6.64 -29.48
CA GLU A 149 -13.90 -6.39 -28.27
C GLU A 149 -13.92 -7.66 -27.41
N LEU A 150 -13.72 -7.50 -26.11
CA LEU A 150 -13.84 -8.58 -25.14
C LEU A 150 -15.18 -8.49 -24.42
N SER A 151 -15.75 -9.62 -24.05
CA SER A 151 -17.01 -9.68 -23.29
C SER A 151 -16.82 -10.42 -21.96
N LEU A 152 -17.54 -9.96 -20.96
CA LEU A 152 -17.71 -10.58 -19.65
C LEU A 152 -19.20 -10.57 -19.35
N ALA A 153 -19.74 -11.72 -19.01
CA ALA A 153 -21.14 -11.87 -18.59
C ALA A 153 -21.18 -12.58 -17.24
N THR A 154 -21.99 -12.06 -16.30
CA THR A 154 -22.30 -12.73 -15.03
C THR A 154 -23.80 -12.95 -14.85
N GLY A 155 -24.15 -13.96 -14.05
CA GLY A 155 -25.52 -14.36 -13.76
C GLY A 155 -26.06 -15.40 -14.75
N ASP A 156 -26.86 -16.34 -14.23
CA ASP A 156 -27.74 -17.17 -15.06
C ASP A 156 -28.96 -16.34 -15.49
N ASN A 157 -29.64 -16.78 -16.56
CA ASN A 157 -30.80 -16.08 -17.18
C ASN A 157 -31.95 -15.71 -16.21
N ASP A 158 -31.94 -16.20 -14.97
CA ASP A 158 -33.02 -16.05 -13.97
C ASP A 158 -32.62 -15.24 -12.72
N THR A 159 -31.47 -14.55 -12.76
CA THR A 159 -31.03 -13.70 -11.64
C THR A 159 -31.14 -12.21 -11.95
N LEU A 160 -31.68 -11.44 -11.00
CA LEU A 160 -31.80 -9.96 -11.03
C LEU A 160 -30.44 -9.22 -11.04
N ALA A 161 -29.32 -9.95 -11.01
CA ALA A 161 -27.96 -9.43 -10.93
C ALA A 161 -27.13 -9.83 -12.17
N ARG A 162 -27.70 -9.67 -13.36
CA ARG A 162 -26.99 -9.89 -14.62
C ARG A 162 -26.18 -8.65 -14.99
N LEU A 163 -24.91 -8.88 -15.34
CA LEU A 163 -24.03 -7.84 -15.87
C LEU A 163 -23.39 -8.33 -17.16
N ASP A 164 -23.62 -7.60 -18.24
CA ASP A 164 -22.90 -7.75 -19.51
C ASP A 164 -21.94 -6.56 -19.66
N MET A 165 -20.65 -6.83 -19.53
CA MET A 165 -19.57 -5.85 -19.65
C MET A 165 -18.73 -6.13 -20.89
N LYS A 166 -18.37 -5.07 -21.61
CA LYS A 166 -17.44 -5.09 -22.73
C LYS A 166 -16.19 -4.31 -22.40
N ALA A 167 -15.06 -4.75 -22.95
CA ALA A 167 -13.79 -4.05 -22.82
C ALA A 167 -13.16 -3.80 -24.19
N ALA A 168 -12.65 -2.58 -24.38
CA ALA A 168 -11.85 -2.17 -25.52
C ALA A 168 -10.59 -1.44 -25.06
N ILE A 169 -9.50 -1.59 -25.80
CA ILE A 169 -8.27 -0.83 -25.54
C ILE A 169 -8.49 0.61 -26.03
N HIS A 170 -8.41 1.57 -25.11
CA HIS A 170 -8.40 3.00 -25.42
C HIS A 170 -6.97 3.49 -25.67
N GLU A 171 -6.04 3.14 -24.78
CA GLU A 171 -4.64 3.54 -24.87
C GLU A 171 -3.71 2.41 -24.40
N ARG A 172 -2.48 2.39 -24.94
CA ARG A 172 -1.39 1.50 -24.49
C ARG A 172 -0.28 2.35 -23.88
N GLY A 173 -0.05 2.16 -22.58
CA GLY A 173 1.05 2.78 -21.85
C GLY A 173 2.16 1.77 -21.54
N GLU A 174 3.19 2.23 -20.83
CA GLU A 174 4.32 1.38 -20.44
C GLU A 174 3.92 0.40 -19.31
N GLY A 175 3.64 -0.84 -19.71
CA GLY A 175 3.24 -1.90 -18.78
C GLY A 175 1.82 -1.75 -18.21
N TYR A 176 0.98 -0.92 -18.82
CA TYR A 176 -0.45 -0.82 -18.52
C TYR A 176 -1.26 -0.51 -19.78
N PHE A 177 -2.59 -0.65 -19.68
CA PHE A 177 -3.56 -0.30 -20.72
C PHE A 177 -4.61 0.61 -20.10
N ILE A 178 -5.01 1.66 -20.80
CA ILE A 178 -6.26 2.35 -20.46
C ILE A 178 -7.36 1.61 -21.22
N LEU A 179 -8.26 0.98 -20.49
CA LEU A 179 -9.39 0.26 -21.06
C LEU A 179 -10.65 1.12 -20.94
N LYS A 180 -11.42 1.13 -22.02
CA LYS A 180 -12.81 1.57 -22.00
C LYS A 180 -13.66 0.35 -21.63
N LEU A 181 -14.33 0.43 -20.49
CA LEU A 181 -15.24 -0.60 -20.00
C LEU A 181 -16.66 -0.07 -20.16
N ASP A 182 -17.53 -0.83 -20.83
CA ASP A 182 -18.93 -0.46 -21.10
C ASP A 182 -19.88 -1.54 -20.58
N TRP A 183 -20.98 -1.13 -19.94
CA TRP A 183 -22.04 -2.03 -19.48
C TRP A 183 -23.43 -1.39 -19.60
N HIS A 184 -24.47 -2.20 -19.74
CA HIS A 184 -25.81 -1.69 -20.11
C HIS A 184 -26.79 -1.50 -18.93
N VAL A 185 -26.38 -1.81 -17.71
CA VAL A 185 -27.21 -1.79 -16.49
C VAL A 185 -26.89 -0.56 -15.62
N ASP A 186 -27.87 -0.08 -14.85
CA ASP A 186 -27.76 1.10 -13.97
C ASP A 186 -26.89 0.86 -12.70
N TYR A 187 -25.92 -0.03 -12.81
CA TYR A 187 -24.88 -0.21 -11.80
C TYR A 187 -23.82 0.88 -11.95
N SER A 188 -23.35 1.37 -10.81
CA SER A 188 -22.06 2.03 -10.70
C SER A 188 -20.92 1.08 -11.06
N PHE A 189 -19.75 1.62 -11.38
CA PHE A 189 -18.58 0.79 -11.66
C PHE A 189 -18.16 -0.05 -10.44
N ALA A 190 -18.31 0.49 -9.23
CA ALA A 190 -18.09 -0.27 -7.99
C ALA A 190 -19.00 -1.52 -7.90
N GLU A 191 -20.30 -1.36 -8.16
CA GLU A 191 -21.25 -2.48 -8.20
C GLU A 191 -20.90 -3.46 -9.33
N ALA A 192 -20.49 -2.95 -10.49
CA ALA A 192 -20.07 -3.78 -11.61
C ALA A 192 -18.83 -4.64 -11.26
N LEU A 193 -17.82 -4.06 -10.61
CA LEU A 193 -16.66 -4.78 -10.09
C LEU A 193 -17.06 -5.80 -9.03
N GLN A 194 -17.95 -5.45 -8.10
CA GLN A 194 -18.42 -6.35 -7.06
C GLN A 194 -19.16 -7.58 -7.63
N LEU A 195 -19.86 -7.43 -8.76
CA LEU A 195 -20.60 -8.50 -9.42
C LEU A 195 -19.72 -9.37 -10.33
N ALA A 196 -18.79 -8.77 -11.08
CA ALA A 196 -18.00 -9.44 -12.11
C ALA A 196 -16.57 -9.78 -11.72
N GLY A 197 -16.03 -9.06 -10.74
CA GLY A 197 -14.64 -9.14 -10.37
C GLY A 197 -14.38 -10.23 -9.35
N HIS A 198 -13.10 -10.57 -9.24
CA HIS A 198 -12.55 -11.44 -8.22
C HIS A 198 -11.50 -10.70 -7.41
N VAL A 199 -11.23 -11.19 -6.20
CA VAL A 199 -10.12 -10.71 -5.39
C VAL A 199 -8.79 -10.85 -6.17
N PRO A 200 -8.03 -9.77 -6.36
CA PRO A 200 -6.74 -9.78 -7.04
C PRO A 200 -5.65 -10.35 -6.13
N LEU A 201 -5.52 -11.69 -6.09
CA LEU A 201 -4.42 -12.33 -5.38
C LEU A 201 -3.06 -12.02 -6.07
N PRO A 202 -1.98 -11.83 -5.30
CA PRO A 202 -0.65 -11.65 -5.87
C PRO A 202 -0.24 -12.82 -6.77
N PRO A 203 0.41 -12.54 -7.92
CA PRO A 203 0.72 -13.56 -8.92
C PRO A 203 1.64 -14.66 -8.36
N TYR A 204 2.54 -14.33 -7.42
CA TYR A 204 3.46 -15.28 -6.80
C TYR A 204 2.76 -16.36 -5.96
N LEU A 205 1.49 -16.16 -5.55
CA LEU A 205 0.75 -17.19 -4.81
C LEU A 205 0.42 -18.42 -5.67
N ASN A 206 0.43 -18.28 -7.01
CA ASN A 206 0.24 -19.37 -7.97
C ASN A 206 -1.02 -20.22 -7.69
N ARG A 207 -2.12 -19.58 -7.29
CA ARG A 207 -3.44 -20.20 -7.10
C ARG A 207 -4.58 -19.27 -7.51
N ALA A 208 -5.75 -19.85 -7.77
CA ALA A 208 -6.97 -19.08 -7.96
C ALA A 208 -7.48 -18.50 -6.63
N ALA A 209 -8.26 -17.42 -6.72
CA ALA A 209 -9.00 -16.90 -5.57
C ALA A 209 -10.12 -17.88 -5.20
N GLU A 210 -10.29 -18.11 -3.89
CA GLU A 210 -11.33 -18.94 -3.31
C GLU A 210 -12.32 -18.06 -2.54
N ALA A 211 -13.51 -18.58 -2.26
CA ALA A 211 -14.53 -17.84 -1.51
C ALA A 211 -14.04 -17.35 -0.13
N SER A 212 -13.09 -18.06 0.49
CA SER A 212 -12.50 -17.61 1.75
C SER A 212 -11.65 -16.34 1.58
N ASP A 213 -11.05 -16.10 0.42
CA ASP A 213 -10.18 -14.93 0.19
C ASP A 213 -10.96 -13.61 0.25
N GLU A 214 -12.26 -13.63 -0.04
CA GLU A 214 -13.17 -12.48 0.08
C GLU A 214 -13.12 -11.84 1.46
N THR A 215 -13.02 -12.67 2.50
CA THR A 215 -12.93 -12.24 3.89
C THR A 215 -11.49 -12.26 4.39
N ARG A 216 -10.68 -13.22 3.90
CA ARG A 216 -9.35 -13.49 4.43
C ARG A 216 -8.25 -12.64 3.80
N TYR A 217 -8.47 -12.04 2.64
CA TYR A 217 -7.53 -11.14 2.01
C TYR A 217 -7.90 -9.68 2.30
N GLN A 218 -8.27 -9.41 3.56
CA GLN A 218 -8.60 -8.10 4.11
C GLN A 218 -8.12 -8.03 5.55
N THR A 219 -7.80 -6.83 6.01
CA THR A 219 -7.50 -6.57 7.43
C THR A 219 -8.81 -6.29 8.18
N ILE A 220 -8.80 -6.43 9.50
CA ILE A 220 -9.92 -6.02 10.36
C ILE A 220 -10.14 -4.49 10.37
N PHE A 221 -9.24 -3.73 9.74
CA PHE A 221 -9.31 -2.28 9.61
C PHE A 221 -9.81 -1.82 8.24
N ALA A 222 -10.09 -2.75 7.31
CA ALA A 222 -10.46 -2.44 5.94
C ALA A 222 -11.81 -1.68 5.88
N ARG A 223 -11.75 -0.38 5.58
CA ARG A 223 -12.91 0.53 5.54
C ARG A 223 -13.03 1.30 4.22
N LYS A 224 -11.90 1.66 3.60
CA LYS A 224 -11.84 2.56 2.43
C LYS A 224 -11.56 1.79 1.16
N GLU A 225 -12.60 1.57 0.35
CA GLU A 225 -12.51 0.85 -0.93
C GLU A 225 -11.63 1.59 -1.93
N GLY A 226 -10.78 0.85 -2.64
CA GLY A 226 -10.00 1.38 -3.76
C GLY A 226 -8.66 0.71 -4.00
N SER A 227 -8.20 -0.21 -3.15
CA SER A 227 -6.90 -0.85 -3.34
C SER A 227 -6.99 -2.19 -4.06
N VAL A 228 -5.95 -2.53 -4.83
CA VAL A 228 -5.82 -3.85 -5.46
C VAL A 228 -5.02 -4.85 -4.61
N ALA A 229 -4.54 -4.47 -3.43
CA ALA A 229 -3.79 -5.36 -2.55
C ALA A 229 -4.05 -5.06 -1.07
N ALA A 230 -4.05 -6.12 -0.24
CA ALA A 230 -4.28 -5.97 1.19
C ALA A 230 -3.01 -5.47 1.89
N PRO A 231 -3.12 -4.64 2.95
CA PRO A 231 -2.00 -4.33 3.84
C PRO A 231 -1.54 -5.59 4.61
N THR A 232 -0.56 -6.31 4.05
CA THR A 232 -0.21 -7.66 4.51
C THR A 232 0.31 -7.72 5.94
N ALA A 233 1.09 -6.74 6.38
CA ALA A 233 1.58 -6.66 7.76
C ALA A 233 0.44 -6.53 8.80
N ALA A 234 -0.68 -5.90 8.40
CA ALA A 234 -1.85 -5.73 9.26
C ALA A 234 -2.82 -6.92 9.22
N LEU A 235 -2.58 -7.92 8.35
CA LEU A 235 -3.40 -9.14 8.32
C LEU A 235 -3.26 -9.98 9.59
N HIS A 236 -2.18 -9.82 10.34
CA HIS A 236 -1.88 -10.64 11.52
C HIS A 236 -2.64 -10.20 12.78
N PHE A 237 -3.26 -9.01 12.77
CA PHE A 237 -4.03 -8.50 13.90
C PHE A 237 -5.36 -9.23 14.04
N THR A 238 -5.68 -9.56 15.28
CA THR A 238 -6.94 -10.15 15.73
C THR A 238 -7.51 -9.28 16.85
N GLU A 239 -8.81 -9.39 17.13
CA GLU A 239 -9.44 -8.67 18.25
C GLU A 239 -8.71 -8.91 19.59
N PRO A 240 -8.32 -10.15 19.97
CA PRO A 240 -7.54 -10.38 21.19
C PRO A 240 -6.19 -9.64 21.25
N VAL A 241 -5.48 -9.54 20.11
CA VAL A 241 -4.22 -8.77 20.05
C VAL A 241 -4.50 -7.28 20.27
N LEU A 242 -5.56 -6.74 19.65
CA LEU A 242 -5.95 -5.34 19.84
C LEU A 242 -6.36 -5.02 21.27
N GLU A 243 -7.08 -5.91 21.93
CA GLU A 243 -7.45 -5.75 23.34
C GLU A 243 -6.22 -5.66 24.25
N LYS A 244 -5.22 -6.53 24.04
CA LYS A 244 -3.95 -6.48 24.79
C LYS A 244 -3.18 -5.17 24.56
N LEU A 245 -3.15 -4.69 23.31
CA LEU A 245 -2.50 -3.42 22.97
C LEU A 245 -3.23 -2.24 23.62
N ALA A 246 -4.56 -2.22 23.55
CA ALA A 246 -5.40 -1.19 24.17
C ALA A 246 -5.23 -1.15 25.70
N ALA A 247 -5.11 -2.32 26.36
CA ALA A 247 -4.84 -2.41 27.80
C ALA A 247 -3.50 -1.77 28.21
N LYS A 248 -2.53 -1.68 27.29
CA LYS A 248 -1.24 -0.98 27.45
C LYS A 248 -1.30 0.50 27.04
N GLY A 249 -2.49 1.03 26.77
CA GLY A 249 -2.70 2.40 26.33
C GLY A 249 -2.23 2.69 24.91
N ILE A 250 -1.95 1.66 24.10
CA ILE A 250 -1.49 1.82 22.72
C ILE A 250 -2.64 2.29 21.85
N GLN A 251 -2.46 3.42 21.15
CA GLN A 251 -3.51 4.05 20.36
C GLN A 251 -3.39 3.70 18.87
N PRO A 252 -4.51 3.41 18.18
CA PRO A 252 -4.50 3.24 16.74
C PRO A 252 -4.62 4.59 16.00
N GLY A 253 -3.86 4.74 14.92
CA GLY A 253 -4.05 5.77 13.89
C GLY A 253 -4.31 5.14 12.53
N PHE A 254 -5.05 5.81 11.65
CA PHE A 254 -5.48 5.24 10.37
C PHE A 254 -5.18 6.15 9.19
N VAL A 255 -4.26 5.72 8.34
CA VAL A 255 -4.03 6.32 7.02
C VAL A 255 -4.79 5.52 5.96
N THR A 256 -5.08 6.14 4.82
CA THR A 256 -5.53 5.43 3.62
C THR A 256 -4.46 5.57 2.55
N LEU A 257 -4.00 4.45 2.00
CA LEU A 257 -3.20 4.42 0.78
C LEU A 257 -3.71 3.30 -0.11
N HIS A 258 -4.12 3.65 -1.32
CA HIS A 258 -4.58 2.69 -2.31
C HIS A 258 -3.37 2.15 -3.08
N VAL A 259 -3.01 0.91 -2.77
CA VAL A 259 -1.95 0.22 -3.50
C VAL A 259 -2.43 0.02 -4.94
N GLY A 260 -1.63 0.49 -5.89
CA GLY A 260 -1.90 0.43 -7.33
C GLY A 260 -1.05 -0.59 -8.09
N ALA A 261 -0.90 -0.36 -9.39
CA ALA A 261 -0.28 -1.23 -10.40
C ALA A 261 1.11 -1.77 -10.04
N GLY A 262 1.95 -0.92 -9.43
CA GLY A 262 3.36 -1.20 -9.23
C GLY A 262 3.63 -2.40 -8.33
N THR A 263 2.73 -2.70 -7.41
CA THR A 263 2.92 -3.80 -6.45
C THR A 263 2.90 -5.18 -7.11
N PHE A 264 2.35 -5.31 -8.33
CA PHE A 264 2.37 -6.56 -9.08
C PHE A 264 3.42 -6.62 -10.18
N LYS A 265 4.17 -5.53 -10.42
CA LYS A 265 5.19 -5.50 -11.45
C LYS A 265 6.52 -6.02 -10.90
N PRO A 266 7.16 -7.00 -11.56
CA PRO A 266 8.50 -7.41 -11.17
C PRO A 266 9.50 -6.30 -11.48
N VAL A 267 10.50 -6.13 -10.61
CA VAL A 267 11.67 -5.30 -10.87
C VAL A 267 12.54 -6.03 -11.91
N LYS A 268 12.83 -5.37 -13.04
CA LYS A 268 13.62 -5.95 -14.14
C LYS A 268 14.93 -5.22 -14.41
N SER A 269 15.15 -4.07 -13.79
CA SER A 269 16.36 -3.28 -13.94
C SER A 269 17.50 -3.83 -13.09
N GLU A 270 18.74 -3.52 -13.48
CA GLU A 270 19.92 -3.84 -12.67
C GLU A 270 20.07 -2.89 -11.47
N THR A 271 19.68 -1.63 -11.67
CA THR A 271 19.74 -0.56 -10.66
C THR A 271 18.35 0.00 -10.35
N MET A 272 18.23 0.65 -9.19
CA MET A 272 17.01 1.34 -8.78
C MET A 272 16.65 2.53 -9.69
N GLU A 273 17.64 3.21 -10.27
CA GLU A 273 17.42 4.36 -11.17
C GLU A 273 16.50 4.05 -12.34
N HIS A 274 16.64 2.84 -12.91
CA HIS A 274 15.87 2.41 -14.08
C HIS A 274 14.59 1.66 -13.71
N HIS A 275 14.21 1.66 -12.43
CA HIS A 275 12.93 1.16 -11.98
C HIS A 275 12.00 2.33 -11.66
N ASP A 276 11.02 2.54 -12.52
CA ASP A 276 9.97 3.54 -12.27
C ASP A 276 9.00 3.03 -11.19
N MET A 277 8.93 3.76 -10.07
CA MET A 277 7.97 3.49 -9.02
C MET A 277 6.67 4.22 -9.30
N HIS A 278 5.60 3.44 -9.46
CA HIS A 278 4.27 4.02 -9.60
C HIS A 278 3.88 4.87 -8.40
N ALA A 279 3.32 6.05 -8.68
CA ALA A 279 2.71 6.89 -7.67
C ALA A 279 1.56 6.16 -6.98
N GLU A 280 1.37 6.46 -5.70
CA GLU A 280 0.28 5.92 -4.90
C GLU A 280 -0.48 7.09 -4.28
N TRP A 281 -1.81 7.00 -4.33
CA TRP A 281 -2.66 8.00 -3.72
C TRP A 281 -2.78 7.75 -2.21
N ILE A 282 -2.69 8.83 -1.43
CA ILE A 282 -2.85 8.82 0.02
C ILE A 282 -3.98 9.76 0.46
N GLU A 283 -4.70 9.35 1.50
CA GLU A 283 -5.63 10.20 2.26
C GLU A 283 -5.29 10.11 3.73
N VAL A 284 -5.10 11.29 4.33
CA VAL A 284 -4.79 11.49 5.73
C VAL A 284 -5.66 12.64 6.23
N SER A 285 -6.33 12.46 7.36
CA SER A 285 -7.17 13.51 7.94
C SER A 285 -6.33 14.49 8.75
N ALA A 286 -6.76 15.76 8.81
CA ALA A 286 -6.13 16.76 9.67
C ALA A 286 -6.15 16.34 11.15
N GLY A 287 -7.16 15.57 11.55
CA GLY A 287 -7.25 14.96 12.89
C GLY A 287 -6.15 13.94 13.16
N LEU A 288 -5.83 13.08 12.18
CA LEU A 288 -4.69 12.17 12.32
C LEU A 288 -3.38 12.94 12.41
N VAL A 289 -3.16 13.97 11.58
CA VAL A 289 -1.94 14.79 11.66
C VAL A 289 -1.79 15.41 13.06
N GLN A 290 -2.89 15.87 13.68
CA GLN A 290 -2.86 16.33 15.06
C GLN A 290 -2.46 15.22 16.04
N GLN A 291 -3.00 14.01 15.91
CA GLN A 291 -2.61 12.88 16.77
C GLN A 291 -1.11 12.53 16.63
N LEU A 292 -0.57 12.60 15.41
CA LEU A 292 0.87 12.40 15.17
C LEU A 292 1.72 13.47 15.89
N ILE A 293 1.29 14.74 15.83
CA ILE A 293 1.92 15.86 16.54
C ILE A 293 1.91 15.59 18.05
N ASP A 294 0.76 15.30 18.63
CA ASP A 294 0.59 15.06 20.07
C ASP A 294 1.49 13.89 20.53
N GLN A 295 1.56 12.81 19.74
CA GLN A 295 2.41 11.66 20.03
C GLN A 295 3.90 12.05 20.04
N LEU A 296 4.35 12.80 19.03
CA LEU A 296 5.73 13.27 18.94
C LEU A 296 6.10 14.25 20.07
N GLU A 297 5.20 15.17 20.43
CA GLU A 297 5.40 16.11 21.55
C GLU A 297 5.50 15.40 22.89
N SER A 298 4.71 14.35 23.09
CA SER A 298 4.75 13.54 24.31
C SER A 298 6.03 12.69 24.45
N GLY A 299 6.85 12.60 23.38
CA GLY A 299 8.07 11.79 23.35
C GLY A 299 7.82 10.28 23.37
N LYS A 300 6.57 9.85 23.13
CA LYS A 300 6.17 8.45 23.11
C LYS A 300 6.37 7.85 21.71
N PRO A 301 6.57 6.53 21.58
CA PRO A 301 6.88 5.93 20.28
C PRO A 301 5.70 5.97 19.30
N LEU A 302 6.04 6.12 18.03
CA LEU A 302 5.12 6.05 16.91
C LEU A 302 5.63 4.99 15.94
N LEU A 303 4.80 3.98 15.64
CA LEU A 303 5.20 2.85 14.82
C LEU A 303 4.24 2.69 13.64
N ALA A 304 4.80 2.49 12.45
CA ALA A 304 4.05 2.15 11.25
C ALA A 304 3.79 0.64 11.18
N VAL A 305 2.55 0.26 10.86
CA VAL A 305 2.19 -1.14 10.63
C VAL A 305 2.22 -1.43 9.13
N GLY A 306 3.39 -1.87 8.65
CA GLY A 306 3.64 -2.19 7.25
C GLY A 306 4.24 -1.03 6.45
N THR A 307 4.86 -1.38 5.33
CA THR A 307 5.60 -0.44 4.47
C THR A 307 4.69 0.62 3.86
N THR A 308 3.44 0.29 3.56
CA THR A 308 2.45 1.24 3.05
C THR A 308 2.20 2.38 4.05
N SER A 309 1.95 2.06 5.33
CA SER A 309 1.80 3.07 6.38
C SER A 309 3.08 3.87 6.60
N ALA A 310 4.24 3.22 6.56
CA ALA A 310 5.53 3.89 6.70
C ALA A 310 5.74 4.92 5.57
N ARG A 311 5.54 4.53 4.31
CA ARG A 311 5.67 5.43 3.16
C ARG A 311 4.70 6.61 3.23
N THR A 312 3.47 6.40 3.68
CA THR A 312 2.51 7.50 3.90
C THR A 312 3.03 8.49 4.95
N LEU A 313 3.45 8.01 6.12
CA LEU A 313 3.95 8.87 7.21
C LEU A 313 5.18 9.68 6.79
N GLU A 314 6.16 9.03 6.15
CA GLU A 314 7.35 9.72 5.63
C GLU A 314 6.97 10.74 4.55
N SER A 315 6.00 10.41 3.70
CA SER A 315 5.52 11.32 2.66
C SER A 315 4.82 12.56 3.23
N LEU A 316 4.12 12.47 4.37
CA LEU A 316 3.53 13.64 5.03
C LEU A 316 4.59 14.70 5.39
N TYR A 317 5.75 14.26 5.89
CA TYR A 317 6.86 15.17 6.15
C TYR A 317 7.30 15.88 4.87
N TRP A 318 7.58 15.13 3.81
CA TRP A 318 8.05 15.72 2.55
C TRP A 318 7.01 16.61 1.87
N LEU A 319 5.72 16.25 1.93
CA LEU A 319 4.62 17.09 1.44
C LEU A 319 4.55 18.41 2.20
N GLY A 320 4.57 18.37 3.53
CA GLY A 320 4.57 19.57 4.37
C GLY A 320 5.77 20.47 4.10
N LEU A 321 6.96 19.88 3.91
CA LEU A 321 8.18 20.62 3.59
C LEU A 321 8.10 21.28 2.21
N ARG A 322 7.59 20.57 1.19
CA ARG A 322 7.37 21.12 -0.16
C ARG A 322 6.39 22.28 -0.14
N LEU A 323 5.26 22.13 0.56
CA LEU A 323 4.26 23.18 0.74
C LEU A 323 4.87 24.42 1.40
N LYS A 324 5.61 24.24 2.49
CA LYS A 324 6.28 25.32 3.21
C LYS A 324 7.30 26.07 2.35
N ARG A 325 8.11 25.34 1.56
CA ARG A 325 9.15 25.94 0.71
C ARG A 325 8.57 26.66 -0.50
N ASN A 326 7.61 26.03 -1.18
CA ASN A 326 7.12 26.51 -2.48
C ASN A 326 5.92 27.48 -2.37
N HIS A 327 5.40 27.71 -1.16
CA HIS A 327 4.27 28.63 -0.91
C HIS A 327 3.07 28.33 -1.81
N LEU A 328 2.77 27.05 -2.04
CA LEU A 328 1.72 26.62 -2.96
C LEU A 328 0.34 26.90 -2.38
N ALA A 329 -0.54 27.46 -3.20
CA ALA A 329 -1.89 27.87 -2.80
C ALA A 329 -2.89 26.71 -2.68
N ASN A 330 -2.63 25.54 -3.30
CA ASN A 330 -3.47 24.35 -3.19
C ASN A 330 -2.66 23.04 -3.36
N LEU A 331 -3.31 21.88 -3.15
CA LEU A 331 -2.71 20.54 -3.26
C LEU A 331 -2.69 19.96 -4.69
N ASP A 332 -3.23 20.68 -5.68
CA ASP A 332 -3.36 20.14 -7.04
C ASP A 332 -1.96 19.83 -7.61
N GLY A 333 -1.73 18.55 -7.92
CA GLY A 333 -0.44 18.08 -8.44
C GLY A 333 0.70 18.00 -7.42
N ILE A 334 0.44 18.11 -6.12
CA ILE A 334 1.48 17.93 -5.09
C ILE A 334 1.71 16.43 -4.82
N ALA A 335 2.62 15.83 -5.59
CA ALA A 335 3.19 14.51 -5.29
C ALA A 335 4.49 14.62 -4.49
N VAL A 336 5.00 13.52 -3.94
CA VAL A 336 6.43 13.42 -3.56
C VAL A 336 7.13 12.64 -4.66
N PRO A 337 7.94 13.30 -5.52
CA PRO A 337 8.70 12.59 -6.55
C PRO A 337 9.66 11.55 -5.94
N GLN A 338 9.90 10.45 -6.66
CA GLN A 338 10.70 9.30 -6.21
C GLN A 338 12.04 9.69 -5.57
N TRP A 339 12.74 10.66 -6.16
CA TRP A 339 14.08 11.07 -5.71
C TRP A 339 14.08 12.28 -4.78
N TYR A 340 12.94 12.95 -4.61
CA TYR A 340 12.85 14.21 -3.86
C TYR A 340 13.42 14.12 -2.43
N PRO A 341 13.14 13.06 -1.64
CA PRO A 341 13.73 12.90 -0.30
C PRO A 341 15.25 12.78 -0.26
N TYR A 342 15.87 12.39 -1.36
CA TYR A 342 17.31 12.09 -1.45
C TYR A 342 18.10 13.20 -2.15
N GLU A 343 17.42 14.06 -2.91
CA GLU A 343 18.00 15.22 -3.60
C GLU A 343 17.89 16.52 -2.80
N HIS A 344 17.06 16.53 -1.74
CA HIS A 344 16.81 17.72 -0.93
C HIS A 344 17.16 17.49 0.54
N GLU A 345 18.14 18.24 1.03
CA GLU A 345 18.47 18.26 2.46
C GLU A 345 17.50 19.14 3.26
N THR A 346 17.38 18.84 4.55
CA THR A 346 16.52 19.58 5.49
C THR A 346 16.97 19.34 6.94
N ASP A 347 17.01 20.41 7.73
CA ASP A 347 17.18 20.37 9.18
C ASP A 347 15.86 20.64 9.93
N GLU A 348 14.75 20.80 9.19
CA GLU A 348 13.43 21.12 9.76
C GLU A 348 12.91 19.93 10.59
N PRO A 349 12.61 20.14 11.88
CA PRO A 349 12.05 19.06 12.72
C PRO A 349 10.72 18.56 12.17
N ALA A 350 10.50 17.23 12.23
CA ALA A 350 9.25 16.61 11.80
C ALA A 350 8.02 17.27 12.43
N LEU A 351 8.10 17.58 13.74
CA LEU A 351 7.05 18.27 14.48
C LEU A 351 6.68 19.63 13.86
N ALA A 352 7.67 20.43 13.47
CA ALA A 352 7.43 21.75 12.88
C ALA A 352 6.76 21.64 11.50
N ILE A 353 7.16 20.66 10.70
CA ILE A 353 6.59 20.43 9.37
C ILE A 353 5.18 19.87 9.45
N LEU A 354 4.92 18.91 10.35
CA LEU A 354 3.57 18.39 10.56
C LEU A 354 2.62 19.45 11.13
N ALA A 355 3.09 20.32 12.03
CA ALA A 355 2.31 21.45 12.52
C ALA A 355 1.93 22.43 11.40
N PHE A 356 2.87 22.74 10.51
CA PHE A 356 2.59 23.55 9.31
C PHE A 356 1.56 22.86 8.40
N LEU A 357 1.75 21.56 8.11
CA LEU A 357 0.83 20.78 7.29
C LEU A 357 -0.58 20.74 7.89
N GLN A 358 -0.71 20.56 9.20
CA GLN A 358 -2.00 20.57 9.89
C GLN A 358 -2.72 21.91 9.69
N LEU A 359 -2.01 23.03 9.88
CA LEU A 359 -2.59 24.37 9.71
C LEU A 359 -3.01 24.62 8.28
N TYR A 360 -2.25 24.10 7.31
CA TYR A 360 -2.58 24.17 5.90
C TYR A 360 -3.86 23.38 5.58
N MET A 361 -4.00 22.16 6.11
CA MET A 361 -5.17 21.29 5.88
C MET A 361 -6.48 21.80 6.53
N ARG A 362 -6.41 22.80 7.41
CA ARG A 362 -7.59 23.39 8.08
C ARG A 362 -8.12 24.65 7.39
N GLN A 363 -7.35 25.22 6.46
CA GLN A 363 -7.78 26.33 5.60
C GLN A 363 -8.62 25.78 4.46
#